data_AF-A0A4Q4KIY5-F1
#
_entry.id   AF-A0A4Q4KIY5-F1
#
_cell.length_a   1.000
_cell.length_b   1.000
_cell.length_c   1.000
_cell.angle_alpha   90.00
_cell.angle_beta   90.00
_cell.angle_gamma   90.00
#
_symmetry.space_group_name_H-M   'P 1'
#
loop_
_entity.id
_entity.type
_entity.pdbx_description
1 polymer ?
#
loop_
_entity_poly.entity_id
_entity_poly.type
_entity_poly.pdbx_seq_one_letter_code
_entity_poly.pdbx_strand_id
1 'polypeptide(L)' 'MKITDKTTYEEALQRLKEIVGALELKEIKIDNLSETVIEAKELVDFCRKKLDKTEEDIKRIIAPDEENE' A
#
# COMPACT_ATOMS: atom_id res chain seq x y z
N MET A 1 -7.19 -9.77 -5.73
CA MET A 1 -6.54 -8.94 -6.77
C MET A 1 -5.05 -9.30 -6.79
N LYS A 2 -4.34 -9.23 -7.92
CA LYS A 2 -2.88 -9.48 -7.93
C LYS A 2 -2.13 -8.16 -8.01
N ILE A 3 -1.25 -7.88 -7.06
CA ILE A 3 -0.35 -6.72 -7.11
C ILE A 3 0.65 -6.95 -8.24
N THR A 4 0.77 -5.97 -9.14
CA THR A 4 1.72 -6.00 -10.26
C THR A 4 2.49 -4.69 -10.31
N ASP A 5 3.53 -4.61 -11.13
CA ASP A 5 4.31 -3.38 -11.31
C ASP A 5 3.48 -2.18 -11.82
N LYS A 6 2.31 -2.45 -12.40
CA LYS A 6 1.38 -1.43 -12.90
C LYS A 6 0.36 -0.97 -11.86
N THR A 7 0.26 -1.67 -10.73
CA THR A 7 -0.69 -1.31 -9.67
C THR A 7 -0.34 0.07 -9.13
N THR A 8 -1.34 0.93 -9.04
CA THR A 8 -1.19 2.29 -8.48
C THR A 8 -1.45 2.26 -6.97
N TYR A 9 -0.98 3.32 -6.29
CA TYR A 9 -1.27 3.49 -4.86
C TYR A 9 -2.78 3.58 -4.60
N GLU A 10 -3.52 4.29 -5.46
CA GLU A 10 -4.97 4.48 -5.32
C GLU A 10 -5.73 3.17 -5.48
N GLU A 11 -5.37 2.34 -6.46
CA GLU A 11 -5.98 1.00 -6.64
C GLU A 11 -5.69 0.09 -5.45
N ALA A 12 -4.46 0.07 -4.96
CA ALA A 12 -4.09 -0.74 -3.80
C ALA A 12 -4.83 -0.28 -2.53
N LEU A 13 -4.94 1.03 -2.31
CA LEU A 13 -5.67 1.61 -1.19
C LEU A 13 -7.18 1.33 -1.29
N GLN A 14 -7.75 1.43 -2.49
CA GLN A 14 -9.16 1.12 -2.72
C GLN A 14 -9.46 -0.35 -2.39
N ARG A 15 -8.62 -1.27 -2.87
CA ARG A 15 -8.75 -2.69 -2.55
C ARG A 15 -8.62 -2.97 -1.06
N LEU A 16 -7.69 -2.29 -0.39
CA LEU A 16 -7.50 -2.44 1.06
C LEU A 16 -8.75 -1.98 1.83
N LYS A 17 -9.37 -0.86 1.42
CA LYS A 17 -10.62 -0.37 2.02
C LYS A 17 -11.77 -1.37 1.85
N GLU A 18 -11.88 -1.99 0.68
CA GLU A 18 -12.89 -3.04 0.44
C GLU A 18 -12.70 -4.23 1.38
N ILE A 19 -11.46 -4.69 1.55
CA ILE A 19 -11.14 -5.80 2.45
C ILE A 19 -11.50 -5.43 3.90
N VAL A 20 -11.09 -4.25 4.36
CA VAL A 20 -11.43 -3.78 5.72
C VAL A 20 -12.94 -3.72 5.91
N GLY A 21 -13.68 -3.15 4.95
CA GLY A 21 -15.15 -3.10 5.02
C GLY A 21 -15.79 -4.48 5.12
N ALA A 22 -15.34 -5.44 4.29
CA ALA A 22 -15.85 -6.81 4.34
C ALA A 22 -15.53 -7.52 5.68
N LEU A 23 -14.37 -7.23 6.28
CA LEU A 23 -13.99 -7.74 7.59
C LEU A 23 -14.85 -7.13 8.71
N GLU A 24 -15.10 -5.82 8.68
CA GLU A 24 -15.93 -5.10 9.64
C GLU A 24 -17.38 -5.58 9.61
N LEU A 25 -17.90 -5.86 8.41
CA LEU A 25 -19.25 -6.41 8.20
C LEU A 25 -19.35 -7.91 8.52
N LYS A 26 -18.22 -8.58 8.85
CA LYS A 26 -18.14 -10.03 9.09
C LYS A 26 -18.68 -10.87 7.93
N GLU A 27 -18.55 -10.38 6.71
CA GLU A 27 -19.01 -11.07 5.49
C GLU A 27 -18.01 -12.15 5.02
N ILE A 28 -16.82 -12.18 5.62
CA ILE A 28 -15.77 -13.12 5.27
C ILE A 28 -15.91 -14.41 6.06
N LYS A 29 -16.03 -15.51 5.33
CA LYS A 29 -16.05 -16.87 5.89
C LYS A 29 -14.72 -17.20 6.55
N ILE A 30 -14.76 -17.97 7.63
CA ILE A 30 -13.56 -18.35 8.40
C ILE A 30 -12.49 -19.02 7.54
N ASP A 31 -12.88 -19.85 6.57
CA ASP A 31 -11.97 -20.54 5.66
C ASP A 31 -11.16 -19.55 4.78
N ASN A 32 -11.74 -18.39 4.48
CA ASN A 32 -11.14 -17.36 3.63
C ASN A 32 -10.52 -16.21 4.44
N LEU A 33 -10.68 -16.22 5.77
CA LEU A 33 -10.22 -15.12 6.62
C LEU A 33 -8.70 -14.96 6.55
N SER A 34 -7.98 -16.07 6.64
CA SER A 34 -6.52 -16.10 6.56
C SER A 34 -6.00 -15.52 5.24
N GLU A 35 -6.57 -15.93 4.12
CA GLU A 35 -6.18 -15.44 2.79
C GLU A 35 -6.48 -13.94 2.64
N THR A 36 -7.62 -13.50 3.15
CA THR A 36 -8.01 -12.09 3.08
C THR A 36 -7.08 -11.20 3.90
N VAL A 37 -6.66 -11.65 5.08
CA VAL A 37 -5.70 -10.92 5.93
C VAL A 37 -4.31 -10.88 5.28
N ILE A 38 -3.91 -11.95 4.59
CA ILE A 38 -2.66 -11.97 3.81
C ILE A 38 -2.72 -10.95 2.67
N GLU A 39 -3.80 -10.92 1.89
CA GLU A 39 -4.00 -9.92 0.82
C GLU A 39 -3.95 -8.49 1.39
N ALA A 40 -4.61 -8.23 2.52
CA ALA A 40 -4.57 -6.94 3.19
C ALA A 40 -3.13 -6.52 3.58
N LYS A 41 -2.34 -7.46 4.11
CA LYS A 41 -0.94 -7.21 4.48
C LYS A 41 -0.11 -6.83 3.26
N GLU A 42 -0.23 -7.58 2.16
CA GLU A 42 0.51 -7.28 0.93
C GLU A 42 0.17 -5.89 0.38
N LEU A 43 -1.10 -5.50 0.42
CA LEU A 43 -1.55 -4.16 0.02
C LEU A 43 -0.97 -3.07 0.92
N VAL A 44 -0.95 -3.28 2.23
CA VAL A 44 -0.34 -2.34 3.19
C VAL A 44 1.15 -2.17 2.90
N ASP A 45 1.89 -3.27 2.71
CA ASP A 45 3.32 -3.25 2.44
C ASP A 45 3.62 -2.52 1.11
N PHE A 46 2.80 -2.75 0.08
CA PHE A 46 2.89 -2.03 -1.19
C PHE A 46 2.67 -0.52 -1.01
N CYS A 47 1.61 -0.12 -0.30
CA CYS A 47 1.29 1.27 -0.04
C CYS A 47 2.41 1.98 0.73
N ARG A 48 2.96 1.34 1.77
CA ARG A 48 4.09 1.86 2.54
C ARG A 48 5.31 2.09 1.66
N LYS A 49 5.70 1.09 0.88
CA LYS A 49 6.84 1.19 -0.04
C LYS A 49 6.70 2.35 -1.04
N LYS A 50 5.49 2.60 -1.54
CA LYS A 50 5.22 3.75 -2.41
C LYS A 50 5.39 5.08 -1.67
N LEU A 51 4.85 5.20 -0.46
CA LEU A 51 4.98 6.41 0.37
C LEU A 51 6.44 6.69 0.70
N ASP A 52 7.19 5.69 1.17
CA ASP A 52 8.61 5.83 1.51
C ASP A 52 9.41 6.32 0.29
N LYS A 53 9.20 5.68 -0.87
CA LYS A 53 9.87 6.10 -2.11
C LYS A 53 9.51 7.53 -2.51
N THR A 54 8.23 7.89 -2.43
CA THR A 54 7.78 9.26 -2.73
C THR A 54 8.39 10.27 -1.76
N GLU A 55 8.48 9.94 -0.47
CA GLU A 55 9.13 10.79 0.53
C GLU A 55 10.63 10.97 0.23
N GLU A 56 11.34 9.90 -0.10
CA GLU A 56 12.76 9.98 -0.50
C GLU A 56 12.95 10.84 -1.76
N ASP A 57 12.11 10.66 -2.77
CA ASP A 57 12.20 11.44 -4.02
C ASP A 57 11.92 12.92 -3.75
N ILE A 58 10.92 13.25 -2.93
CA ILE A 58 10.65 14.63 -2.49
C ILE A 58 11.84 15.21 -1.73
N LYS A 59 12.43 14.45 -0.79
CA LYS A 59 13.61 14.89 -0.05
C LYS A 59 14.79 15.18 -0.97
N ARG A 60 15.03 14.37 -2.00
CA ARG A 60 16.09 14.61 -3.00
C ARG A 60 15.84 15.87 -3.83
N ILE A 61 14.58 16.17 -4.16
CA ILE A 61 14.21 17.36 -4.93
C ILE A 61 14.38 18.64 -4.10
N ILE A 62 14.06 18.57 -2.80
CA ILE A 62 14.06 19.73 -1.89
C ILE A 62 15.41 19.91 -1.20
N ALA A 63 16.25 18.87 -1.16
CA ALA A 63 17.59 18.96 -0.59
C ALA A 63 18.33 20.13 -1.27
N PRO A 64 18.74 21.16 -0.53
CA PRO A 64 19.56 22.22 -1.10
C PRO A 64 20.83 21.58 -1.64
N ASP A 65 21.27 22.01 -2.83
CA ASP A 65 22.59 21.66 -3.35
C ASP A 65 23.62 22.09 -2.30
N GLU A 66 24.11 21.15 -1.50
CA GLU A 66 25.42 21.28 -0.84
C GLU A 66 26.51 21.06 -1.91
N GLU A 67 26.44 21.81 -3.02
CA GLU A 67 27.62 22.21 -3.76
C GLU A 67 28.08 23.52 -3.11
N ASN A 68 29.13 23.45 -2.30
CA ASN A 68 30.19 24.44 -2.10
C ASN A 68 30.88 24.19 -0.75
N GLU A 69 31.86 23.27 -0.72
CA GLU A 69 33.15 23.51 -0.06
C GLU A 69 34.26 22.73 -0.77
#